data_AF-A0A0R1S8K7-F1
#
_entry.id   AF-A0A0R1S8K7-F1
#
_cell.length_a   1.000
_cell.length_b   1.000
_cell.length_c   1.000
_cell.angle_alpha   90.00
_cell.angle_beta   90.00
_cell.angle_gamma   90.00
#
_symmetry.space_group_name_H-M   'P 1'
#
loop_
_entity.id
_entity.type
_entity.pdbx_description
1 polymer ?
#
loop_
_entity_poly.entity_id
_entity_poly.type
_entity_poly.pdbx_seq_one_letter_code
_entity_poly.pdbx_strand_id
1 'polypeptide(L)'
;MAADKSDWKDSLQSKEKFANFITGYFQQHHELTGNYETPSYYEYYTVTLDSKEGLVVTLKTGLNQSSDVNSPLPFKDVEHLSIEEFRQLILNKKFEDQSETLTDVFSKMLSKEPSAHIKRDKK
;
A
#
# COMPACT_ATOMS: atom_id res chain seq x y z
N MET A 1 -15.92 11.83 -3.44
CA MET A 1 -15.29 12.25 -2.18
C MET A 1 -13.80 11.99 -2.31
N ALA A 2 -12.95 13.00 -2.11
CA ALA A 2 -11.51 12.78 -1.98
C ALA A 2 -11.31 11.98 -0.68
N ALA A 3 -10.59 10.87 -0.77
CA ALA A 3 -10.32 10.01 0.37
C ALA A 3 -9.16 10.63 1.16
N ASP A 4 -9.46 11.54 2.08
CA ASP A 4 -8.44 12.28 2.83
C ASP A 4 -7.67 11.37 3.82
N LYS A 5 -6.44 11.78 4.13
CA LYS A 5 -5.55 11.11 5.11
C LYS A 5 -6.24 10.84 6.46
N SER A 6 -7.04 11.81 6.89
CA SER A 6 -7.73 11.78 8.17
C SER A 6 -8.81 10.69 8.18
N ASP A 7 -9.57 10.57 7.08
CA ASP A 7 -10.60 9.54 6.90
C ASP A 7 -9.99 8.14 6.85
N TRP A 8 -8.82 7.95 6.24
CA TRP A 8 -8.13 6.66 6.27
C TRP A 8 -7.77 6.23 7.70
N LYS A 9 -7.08 7.11 8.46
CA LYS A 9 -6.65 6.77 9.83
C LYS A 9 -7.84 6.60 10.77
N ASP A 10 -8.88 7.42 10.64
CA ASP A 10 -10.14 7.25 11.40
C ASP A 10 -10.85 5.95 11.02
N SER A 11 -10.86 5.60 9.73
CA SER A 11 -11.49 4.36 9.26
C SER A 11 -10.82 3.13 9.86
N LEU A 12 -9.49 3.13 10.03
CA LEU A 12 -8.74 2.06 10.68
C LEU A 12 -9.12 1.85 12.15
N GLN A 13 -9.82 2.78 12.81
CA GLN A 13 -10.30 2.59 14.19
C GLN A 13 -11.52 1.67 14.28
N SER A 14 -12.26 1.44 13.20
CA SER A 14 -13.47 0.60 13.21
C SER A 14 -13.58 -0.26 11.97
N LYS A 15 -13.94 -1.55 12.14
CA LYS A 15 -14.13 -2.49 11.03
C LYS A 15 -15.11 -1.95 9.98
N GLU A 16 -16.26 -1.46 10.43
CA GLU A 16 -17.32 -0.94 9.55
C GLU A 16 -16.90 0.34 8.82
N LYS A 17 -16.20 1.26 9.50
CA LYS A 17 -15.70 2.48 8.87
C LYS A 17 -14.64 2.15 7.82
N PHE A 18 -13.69 1.27 8.15
CA PHE A 18 -12.67 0.82 7.21
C PHE A 18 -13.28 0.15 5.99
N ALA A 19 -14.24 -0.76 6.19
CA ALA A 19 -14.93 -1.41 5.10
C ALA A 19 -15.63 -0.40 4.19
N ASN A 20 -16.45 0.51 4.74
CA ASN A 20 -17.11 1.53 3.95
C ASN A 20 -16.12 2.44 3.19
N PHE A 21 -15.02 2.84 3.85
CA PHE A 21 -13.97 3.63 3.24
C PHE A 21 -13.33 2.89 2.06
N ILE A 22 -12.89 1.64 2.28
CA ILE A 22 -12.22 0.83 1.28
C ILE A 22 -13.15 0.51 0.11
N THR A 23 -14.40 0.15 0.37
CA THR A 23 -15.38 -0.12 -0.68
C THR A 23 -15.68 1.16 -1.47
N GLY A 24 -15.85 2.30 -0.81
CA GLY A 24 -16.06 3.60 -1.47
C GLY A 24 -14.84 4.08 -2.27
N TYR A 25 -13.63 3.77 -1.79
CA TYR A 25 -12.40 4.00 -2.55
C TYR A 25 -12.37 3.12 -3.79
N PHE A 26 -12.65 1.82 -3.65
CA PHE A 26 -12.61 0.87 -4.77
C PHE A 26 -13.71 1.10 -5.82
N GLN A 27 -14.78 1.80 -5.45
CA GLN A 27 -15.80 2.27 -6.41
C GLN A 27 -15.26 3.35 -7.35
N GLN A 28 -14.27 4.14 -6.92
CA GLN A 28 -13.66 5.20 -7.72
C GLN A 28 -12.26 4.81 -8.27
N HIS A 29 -11.56 3.90 -7.59
CA HIS A 29 -10.21 3.45 -7.92
C HIS A 29 -10.19 1.94 -8.04
N HIS A 30 -9.60 1.37 -9.10
CA HIS A 30 -9.58 -0.08 -9.26
C HIS A 30 -8.59 -0.78 -8.31
N GLU A 31 -7.57 -0.06 -7.86
CA GLU A 31 -6.49 -0.59 -7.02
C GLU A 31 -6.00 0.47 -6.02
N LEU A 32 -5.57 0.04 -4.85
CA LEU A 32 -4.90 0.84 -3.83
C LEU A 32 -3.43 0.44 -3.81
N THR A 33 -2.55 1.35 -4.19
CA THR A 33 -1.10 1.10 -4.23
C THR A 33 -0.38 1.83 -3.11
N GLY A 34 0.54 1.14 -2.44
CA GLY A 34 1.48 1.70 -1.49
C GLY A 34 2.89 1.48 -2.00
N ASN A 35 3.66 2.54 -2.23
CA ASN A 35 5.06 2.42 -2.61
C ASN A 35 5.95 2.88 -1.46
N TYR A 36 6.91 2.04 -1.10
CA TYR A 36 7.98 2.37 -0.18
C TYR A 36 9.29 2.12 -0.91
N GLU A 37 10.10 3.16 -1.10
CA GLU A 37 11.38 3.05 -1.80
C GLU A 37 12.47 3.72 -0.97
N THR A 38 13.54 2.98 -0.76
CA THR A 38 14.78 3.44 -0.13
C THR A 38 15.94 3.33 -1.12
N PRO A 39 17.09 3.97 -0.86
CA PRO A 39 18.26 3.83 -1.71
C PRO A 39 18.75 2.39 -1.87
N SER A 40 18.46 1.51 -0.90
CA SER A 40 18.95 0.13 -0.87
C SER A 40 17.92 -0.90 -1.33
N TYR A 41 16.61 -0.64 -1.17
CA TYR A 41 15.54 -1.58 -1.52
C TYR A 41 14.19 -0.89 -1.74
N TYR A 42 13.24 -1.58 -2.36
CA TYR A 42 11.87 -1.11 -2.58
C TYR A 42 10.85 -2.16 -2.16
N GLU A 43 9.66 -1.70 -1.76
CA GLU A 43 8.47 -2.50 -1.53
C GLU A 43 7.25 -1.82 -2.18
N TYR A 44 6.60 -2.55 -3.08
CA TYR A 44 5.36 -2.15 -3.73
C TYR A 44 4.23 -3.04 -3.23
N TYR A 45 3.24 -2.42 -2.60
CA TYR A 45 2.01 -3.05 -2.17
C TYR A 45 0.91 -2.64 -3.14
N THR A 46 0.19 -3.61 -3.69
CA THR A 46 -0.97 -3.39 -4.55
C THR A 46 -2.14 -4.14 -3.97
N VAL A 47 -3.24 -3.44 -3.72
CA VAL A 47 -4.44 -4.00 -3.10
C VAL A 47 -5.59 -3.84 -4.06
N THR A 48 -6.25 -4.94 -4.39
CA THR A 48 -7.39 -4.94 -5.32
C THR A 48 -8.59 -5.62 -4.67
N LEU A 49 -9.79 -5.13 -4.99
CA LEU A 49 -11.04 -5.77 -4.57
C LEU A 49 -11.22 -7.08 -5.34
N ASP A 50 -11.37 -8.20 -4.63
CA ASP A 50 -11.71 -9.48 -5.24
C ASP A 50 -13.24 -9.70 -5.17
N SER A 51 -13.82 -10.16 -6.28
CA SER A 51 -15.27 -10.36 -6.39
C SER A 51 -15.81 -11.52 -5.54
N LYS A 52 -14.93 -12.38 -4.99
CA LYS A 52 -15.30 -13.53 -4.16
C LYS A 52 -15.20 -13.28 -2.65
N GLU A 53 -15.39 -12.05 -2.18
CA GLU A 53 -15.51 -11.66 -0.75
C GLU A 53 -14.24 -11.10 -0.06
N GLY A 54 -13.24 -10.60 -0.79
CA GLY A 54 -11.99 -10.16 -0.17
C GLY A 54 -11.21 -9.06 -0.88
N LEU A 55 -9.97 -8.92 -0.44
CA LEU A 55 -8.93 -8.05 -0.97
C LEU A 55 -7.72 -8.92 -1.34
N VAL A 56 -7.16 -8.67 -2.51
CA VAL A 56 -5.90 -9.29 -2.92
C VAL A 56 -4.79 -8.30 -2.63
N VAL A 57 -3.90 -8.64 -1.70
CA VAL A 57 -2.71 -7.85 -1.38
C VAL A 57 -1.53 -8.48 -2.08
N THR A 58 -0.98 -7.79 -3.07
CA THR A 58 0.26 -8.17 -3.73
C THR A 58 1.40 -7.35 -3.18
N LEU A 59 2.37 -7.99 -2.55
CA LEU A 59 3.64 -7.40 -2.13
C LEU A 59 4.70 -7.75 -3.17
N LYS A 60 5.40 -6.74 -3.70
CA LYS A 60 6.59 -6.89 -4.52
C LYS A 60 7.75 -6.17 -3.86
N THR A 61 8.74 -6.91 -3.39
CA THR A 61 9.96 -6.34 -2.80
C THR A 61 11.17 -6.68 -3.65
N GLY A 62 12.18 -5.83 -3.64
CA GLY A 62 13.42 -6.05 -4.36
C GLY A 62 14.51 -5.09 -3.89
N LEU A 63 15.76 -5.42 -4.20
CA LEU A 63 16.90 -4.58 -3.86
C LEU A 63 17.17 -3.56 -4.99
N ASN A 64 17.46 -2.31 -4.62
CA ASN A 64 17.89 -1.26 -5.54
C ASN A 64 19.38 -1.42 -5.88
N GLN A 65 19.81 -2.63 -6.23
CA GLN A 65 21.17 -2.86 -6.70
C GLN A 65 21.27 -2.42 -8.16
N SER A 66 21.79 -1.22 -8.34
CA SER A 66 22.23 -0.74 -9.64
C SER A 66 23.49 -1.55 -9.99
N SER A 67 23.44 -2.33 -11.06
CA SER A 67 24.64 -2.89 -11.72
C SER A 67 25.23 -4.22 -11.21
N ASP A 68 24.45 -5.13 -10.61
CA ASP A 68 24.93 -6.51 -10.44
C ASP A 68 24.03 -7.54 -11.14
N VAL A 69 24.62 -8.30 -12.06
CA VAL A 69 23.99 -9.37 -12.86
C VAL A 69 23.53 -10.56 -11.99
N ASN A 70 23.87 -10.55 -10.69
CA ASN A 70 23.44 -11.52 -9.67
C ASN A 70 22.47 -10.92 -8.64
N SER A 71 21.86 -9.76 -8.91
CA SER A 71 20.86 -9.20 -7.99
C SER A 71 19.72 -10.21 -7.79
N PRO A 72 19.36 -10.56 -6.54
CA PRO A 72 18.30 -11.51 -6.27
C PRO A 72 17.01 -11.05 -6.95
N LEU A 73 16.31 -12.00 -7.59
CA LEU A 73 15.05 -11.71 -8.27
C LEU A 73 14.07 -11.05 -7.28
N PRO A 74 13.28 -10.06 -7.74
CA PRO A 74 12.31 -9.42 -6.89
C PRO A 74 11.32 -10.46 -6.36
N PHE A 75 11.13 -10.46 -5.05
CA PHE A 75 10.19 -11.34 -4.40
C PHE A 75 8.78 -10.78 -4.56
N LYS A 76 7.87 -11.64 -5.02
CA LYS A 76 6.45 -11.30 -5.15
C LYS A 76 5.64 -12.27 -4.31
N ASP A 77 4.89 -11.72 -3.38
CA ASP A 77 3.91 -12.43 -2.58
C ASP A 77 2.50 -11.94 -2.90
N VAL A 78 1.52 -12.84 -2.91
CA VAL A 78 0.13 -12.51 -3.19
C VAL A 78 -0.72 -13.18 -2.13
N GLU A 79 -1.31 -12.36 -1.28
CA GLU A 79 -2.16 -12.80 -0.18
C GLU A 79 -3.61 -12.43 -0.47
N HIS A 80 -4.52 -13.39 -0.26
CA HIS A 80 -5.96 -13.15 -0.31
C HIS A 80 -6.46 -12.95 1.12
N LEU A 81 -6.88 -11.74 1.44
CA LEU A 81 -7.24 -11.32 2.78
C LEU A 81 -8.64 -10.71 2.80
N SER A 82 -9.40 -10.94 3.85
CA SER A 82 -10.65 -10.20 4.05
C SER A 82 -10.37 -8.73 4.37
N ILE A 83 -11.36 -7.85 4.21
CA ILE A 83 -11.25 -6.42 4.56
C ILE A 83 -10.73 -6.23 6.01
N GLU A 84 -11.17 -7.07 6.93
CA GLU A 84 -10.71 -7.05 8.32
C GLU A 84 -9.26 -7.52 8.48
N GLU A 85 -8.88 -8.60 7.81
CA GLU A 85 -7.50 -9.11 7.81
C GLU A 85 -6.56 -8.05 7.24
N PHE A 86 -6.96 -7.39 6.15
CA PHE A 86 -6.20 -6.28 5.57
C PHE A 86 -6.06 -5.10 6.55
N ARG A 87 -7.12 -4.74 7.26
CA ARG A 87 -7.06 -3.72 8.33
C ARG A 87 -6.05 -4.11 9.42
N GLN A 88 -6.09 -5.37 9.88
CA GLN A 88 -5.14 -5.87 10.87
C GLN A 88 -3.71 -5.87 10.32
N LEU A 89 -3.52 -6.27 9.06
CA LEU A 89 -2.23 -6.23 8.39
C LEU A 89 -1.70 -4.80 8.37
N ILE A 90 -2.48 -3.82 7.95
CA ILE A 90 -2.06 -2.41 7.91
C ILE A 90 -1.68 -1.86 9.28
N LEU A 91 -2.42 -2.24 10.32
CA LEU A 91 -2.17 -1.80 11.70
C LEU A 91 -0.93 -2.46 12.32
N ASN A 92 -0.64 -3.71 11.97
CA ASN A 92 0.45 -4.48 12.56
C ASN A 92 1.73 -4.48 11.71
N LYS A 93 1.63 -4.26 10.40
CA LYS A 93 2.76 -4.28 9.46
C LYS A 93 3.61 -3.01 9.63
N LYS A 94 4.82 -3.25 10.13
CA LYS A 94 5.91 -2.26 10.19
C LYS A 94 6.99 -2.69 9.21
N PHE A 95 7.57 -1.74 8.49
CA PHE A 95 8.72 -2.01 7.63
C PHE A 95 9.95 -2.31 8.49
N GLU A 96 10.94 -3.01 7.92
CA GLU A 96 12.16 -3.40 8.63
C GLU A 96 12.88 -2.21 9.28
N ASP A 97 12.89 -1.07 8.58
CA ASP A 97 13.51 0.16 9.05
C ASP A 97 12.73 0.86 10.18
N GLN A 98 11.50 0.42 10.49
CA GLN A 98 10.54 1.01 11.44
C GLN A 98 10.25 2.52 11.27
N SER A 99 10.87 3.20 10.29
CA SER A 99 10.64 4.61 9.99
C SER A 99 9.23 4.88 9.50
N GLU A 100 8.61 3.90 8.84
CA GLU A 100 7.23 4.01 8.34
C GLU A 100 6.45 2.72 8.61
N THR A 101 5.13 2.86 8.59
CA THR A 101 4.21 1.73 8.63
C THR A 101 3.42 1.67 7.34
N LEU A 102 2.87 0.49 7.04
CA LEU A 102 2.03 0.33 5.86
C LEU A 102 0.83 1.29 5.89
N THR A 103 0.33 1.59 7.11
CA THR A 103 -0.67 2.64 7.35
C THR A 103 -0.22 4.00 6.81
N ASP A 104 1.01 4.42 7.09
CA ASP A 104 1.51 5.74 6.68
C ASP A 104 1.81 5.80 5.18
N VAL A 105 2.32 4.71 4.60
CA VAL A 105 2.53 4.60 3.15
C VAL A 105 1.22 4.74 2.39
N PHE A 106 0.18 3.99 2.77
CA PHE A 106 -1.14 4.16 2.15
C PHE A 106 -1.74 5.53 2.45
N SER A 107 -1.57 6.06 3.68
CA SER A 107 -1.99 7.42 4.03
C SER A 107 -1.39 8.47 3.09
N LYS A 108 -0.09 8.36 2.80
CA LYS A 108 0.63 9.26 1.88
C LYS A 108 0.11 9.13 0.44
N MET A 109 -0.15 7.91 -0.01
CA MET A 109 -0.68 7.64 -1.35
C MET A 109 -2.15 8.03 -1.52
N LEU A 110 -2.93 8.04 -0.45
CA LEU A 110 -4.31 8.56 -0.46
C LEU A 110 -4.30 10.10 -0.44
N SER A 111 -3.36 10.71 0.29
CA SER A 111 -3.20 12.17 0.35
C SER A 111 -2.66 12.76 -0.96
N LYS A 112 -1.83 11.99 -1.67
CA LYS A 112 -1.40 12.32 -3.02
C LYS A 112 -2.43 11.72 -3.96
N GLU A 113 -3.37 12.50 -4.47
CA GLU A 113 -4.19 12.13 -5.64
C GLU A 113 -3.33 11.35 -6.67
N PRO A 114 -3.88 10.38 -7.44
CA PRO A 114 -3.15 9.36 -8.22
C PRO A 114 -2.29 9.88 -9.39
N SER A 115 -1.88 11.14 -9.37
CA SER A 115 -1.08 11.82 -10.39
C SER A 115 0.32 12.17 -9.89
N ALA A 116 0.96 11.36 -9.06
CA ALA A 116 2.37 11.58 -8.72
C ALA A 116 3.29 10.79 -9.65
N HIS A 117 3.26 11.15 -10.93
CA HIS A 117 4.41 10.95 -11.82
C HIS A 117 5.63 11.50 -11.06
N ILE A 118 6.56 10.61 -10.72
CA ILE A 118 7.80 10.90 -10.01
C ILE A 118 8.52 12.04 -10.75
N LYS A 119 8.39 13.28 -10.25
CA LYS A 119 9.41 14.30 -10.52
C LYS A 119 10.47 14.12 -9.46
N ARG A 120 11.50 13.35 -9.82
CA ARG A 120 12.81 13.40 -9.18
C ARG A 120 13.25 14.86 -9.17
N ASP A 121 13.17 15.50 -8.01
CA ASP A 121 13.85 16.77 -7.79
C ASP A 121 15.35 16.45 -7.73
N LYS A 122 16.05 16.84 -8.80
CA LYS A 122 17.50 16.73 -8.91
C LYS A 122 18.05 18.11 -8.58
N LYS A 123 18.62 18.25 -7.39
CA LYS A 123 19.44 19.41 -7.02
C LYS A 123 20.91 19.12 -7.33
#